data_AF-A0A7S2IQ35-F1
#
_entry.id   AF-A0A7S2IQ35-F1
#
_cell.length_a   1.000
_cell.length_b   1.000
_cell.length_c   1.000
_cell.angle_alpha   90.00
_cell.angle_beta   90.00
_cell.angle_gamma   90.00
#
_symmetry.space_group_name_H-M   'P 1'
#
loop_
_entity.id
_entity.type
_entity.pdbx_description
1 polymer ?
#
loop_
_entity_poly.entity_id
_entity_poly.type
_entity_poly.pdbx_seq_one_letter_code
_entity_poly.pdbx_strand_id
1 'polypeptide(L)'
;RIKRGYEFEAVVKWFADRVDMIMLLFDVSKLDISDEFRRVILAVKGNDQKIHVILNKADRVTTPQLMRVYGAMMWSLGKVIDTPEVSRVYLGSFWDEPLHNDEQRKLFESEENDLYTQLACLPRSAAVRKLNDLIKRARLAKVHACLLDHLKRKMPSMFGKDKEKAKLISNLTAVYQEVAKEK
;
A
#
# COMPACT_ATOMS: atom_id res chain seq x y z
N ARG A 1 -11.98 9.86 16.84
CA ARG A 1 -12.19 10.02 15.38
C ARG A 1 -11.88 11.46 15.01
N ILE A 2 -10.74 11.74 14.37
CA ILE A 2 -10.46 13.09 13.86
C ILE A 2 -11.45 13.32 12.72
N LYS A 3 -12.50 14.12 12.95
CA LYS A 3 -13.50 14.44 11.91
C LYS A 3 -12.84 15.40 10.92
N ARG A 4 -12.09 14.84 9.97
CA ARG A 4 -11.63 15.57 8.78
C ARG A 4 -12.86 15.89 7.92
N GLY A 5 -12.87 17.02 7.22
CA GLY A 5 -13.92 17.41 6.28
C GLY A 5 -13.90 16.62 4.96
N TYR A 6 -13.13 15.54 4.87
CA TYR A 6 -12.92 14.75 3.65
C TYR A 6 -12.56 13.29 3.98
N GLU A 7 -12.72 12.41 2.99
CA GLU A 7 -12.37 10.99 3.09
C GLU A 7 -10.87 10.77 2.89
N PHE A 8 -10.13 10.75 4.01
CA PHE A 8 -8.67 10.62 3.96
C PHE A 8 -8.17 9.35 3.25
N GLU A 9 -8.78 8.20 3.52
CA GLU A 9 -8.41 6.92 2.91
C GLU A 9 -8.58 6.93 1.39
N ALA A 10 -9.63 7.58 0.88
CA ALA A 10 -9.87 7.73 -0.55
C ALA A 10 -8.78 8.61 -1.21
N VAL A 11 -8.38 9.69 -0.55
CA VAL A 11 -7.28 10.56 -1.02
C VAL A 11 -5.95 9.81 -1.04
N VAL A 12 -5.62 9.10 0.04
CA VAL A 12 -4.41 8.26 0.13
C VAL A 12 -4.38 7.25 -1.02
N LYS A 13 -5.49 6.54 -1.24
CA LYS A 13 -5.61 5.58 -2.34
C LYS A 13 -5.40 6.24 -3.70
N TRP A 14 -5.98 7.41 -3.92
CA TRP A 14 -5.83 8.15 -5.17
C TRP A 14 -4.37 8.49 -5.49
N PHE A 15 -3.58 8.87 -4.48
CA PHE A 15 -2.15 9.10 -4.63
C PHE A 15 -1.40 7.79 -4.85
N ALA A 16 -1.67 6.75 -4.05
CA ALA A 16 -0.98 5.46 -4.16
C ALA A 16 -1.03 4.85 -5.57
N ASP A 17 -2.16 5.03 -6.26
CA ASP A 17 -2.36 4.56 -7.63
C ASP A 17 -1.60 5.37 -8.69
N ARG A 18 -1.01 6.53 -8.34
CA ARG A 18 -0.33 7.47 -9.27
C ARG A 18 1.13 7.72 -8.95
N VAL A 19 1.51 7.60 -7.70
CA VAL A 19 2.89 7.85 -7.28
C VAL A 19 3.79 6.69 -7.65
N ASP A 20 5.07 7.02 -7.72
CA ASP A 20 6.12 6.10 -8.08
C ASP A 20 6.66 5.31 -6.87
N MET A 21 6.62 5.92 -5.69
CA MET A 21 7.13 5.42 -4.42
C MET A 21 6.24 5.93 -3.28
N ILE A 22 6.02 5.09 -2.26
CA ILE A 22 5.28 5.44 -1.05
C ILE A 22 6.22 5.24 0.14
N MET A 23 6.56 6.32 0.83
CA MET A 23 7.45 6.27 2.00
C MET A 23 6.62 6.28 3.28
N LEU A 24 6.75 5.23 4.10
CA LEU A 24 6.10 5.11 5.41
C LEU A 24 7.13 5.39 6.49
N LEU A 25 7.04 6.55 7.14
CA LEU A 25 8.00 6.99 8.15
C LEU A 25 7.53 6.58 9.56
N PHE A 26 8.42 5.93 10.29
CA PHE A 26 8.29 5.59 11.69
C PHE A 26 9.41 6.25 12.48
N ASP A 27 9.14 6.59 13.73
CA ASP A 27 10.13 7.12 14.65
C ASP A 27 10.43 6.03 15.69
N VAL A 28 11.71 5.78 15.98
CA VAL A 28 12.11 4.79 17.01
C VAL A 28 11.49 5.05 18.37
N SER A 29 11.13 6.31 18.68
CA SER A 29 10.51 6.69 19.95
C SER A 29 8.99 6.42 20.01
N LYS A 30 8.33 6.21 18.86
CA LYS A 30 6.88 6.02 18.75
C LYS A 30 6.54 5.02 17.66
N LEU A 31 6.66 3.73 18.00
CA LEU A 31 6.39 2.62 17.09
C LEU A 31 4.92 2.20 16.99
N ASP A 32 4.05 2.73 17.84
CA ASP A 32 2.65 2.32 17.84
C ASP A 32 2.00 2.63 16.50
N ILE A 33 1.66 1.58 15.75
CA ILE A 33 0.86 1.69 14.54
C ILE A 33 -0.56 2.04 14.96
N SER A 34 -0.85 3.34 14.98
CA SER A 34 -2.21 3.81 15.27
C SER A 34 -3.24 3.21 14.32
N ASP A 35 -4.49 3.14 14.76
CA ASP A 35 -5.60 2.68 13.91
C ASP A 35 -5.71 3.50 12.61
N GLU A 36 -5.35 4.78 12.64
CA GLU A 36 -5.32 5.62 11.45
C GLU A 36 -4.23 5.19 10.48
N PHE A 37 -3.03 4.90 10.97
CA PHE A 37 -1.95 4.41 10.13
C PHE A 37 -2.28 3.03 9.55
N ARG A 38 -2.92 2.15 10.33
CA ARG A 38 -3.42 0.87 9.84
C ARG A 38 -4.38 1.06 8.66
N ARG A 39 -5.31 2.02 8.73
CA ARG A 39 -6.23 2.33 7.63
C ARG A 39 -5.53 2.90 6.40
N VAL A 40 -4.47 3.70 6.58
CA VAL A 40 -3.61 4.16 5.48
C VAL A 40 -2.95 2.97 4.77
N ILE A 41 -2.35 2.04 5.52
CA ILE A 41 -1.73 0.83 4.94
C ILE A 41 -2.77 0.01 4.16
N LEU A 42 -3.98 -0.16 4.72
CA LEU A 42 -5.06 -0.86 4.02
C LEU A 42 -5.52 -0.13 2.74
N ALA A 43 -5.53 1.21 2.75
CA ALA A 43 -5.91 2.02 1.59
C ALA A 43 -4.91 1.90 0.43
N VAL A 44 -3.63 1.64 0.72
CA VAL A 44 -2.57 1.45 -0.28
C VAL A 44 -2.42 0.01 -0.78
N LYS A 45 -3.23 -0.95 -0.27
CA LYS A 45 -3.22 -2.36 -0.69
C LYS A 45 -3.29 -2.50 -2.22
N GLY A 46 -2.43 -3.35 -2.80
CA GLY A 46 -2.27 -3.53 -4.25
C GLY A 46 -1.17 -2.64 -4.88
N ASN A 47 -0.62 -1.73 -4.09
CA ASN A 47 0.59 -0.95 -4.39
C ASN A 47 1.75 -1.33 -3.45
N ASP A 48 1.73 -2.53 -2.88
CA ASP A 48 2.68 -2.99 -1.87
C ASP A 48 4.14 -2.92 -2.35
N GLN A 49 4.38 -3.20 -3.64
CA GLN A 49 5.69 -3.07 -4.29
C GLN A 49 6.23 -1.63 -4.37
N LYS A 50 5.39 -0.61 -4.12
CA LYS A 50 5.81 0.81 -4.08
C LYS A 50 6.18 1.24 -2.66
N ILE A 51 5.86 0.44 -1.64
CA ILE A 51 6.02 0.80 -0.23
C ILE A 51 7.48 0.61 0.20
N HIS A 52 8.02 1.68 0.79
CA HIS A 52 9.36 1.72 1.38
C HIS A 52 9.20 2.25 2.80
N VAL A 53 9.64 1.45 3.77
CA VAL A 53 9.47 1.77 5.20
C VAL A 53 10.75 2.44 5.68
N ILE A 54 10.61 3.49 6.49
CA ILE A 54 11.76 4.23 7.03
C ILE A 54 11.62 4.26 8.54
N LEU A 55 12.61 3.72 9.25
CA LEU A 55 12.71 3.84 10.69
C LEU A 55 13.70 4.96 11.01
N ASN A 56 13.14 6.14 11.24
CA ASN A 56 13.86 7.40 11.44
C ASN A 56 14.27 7.60 12.90
N LYS A 57 15.26 8.47 13.11
CA LYS A 57 15.88 8.83 14.40
C LYS A 57 16.53 7.65 15.12
N ALA A 58 17.03 6.68 14.35
CA ALA A 58 17.65 5.46 14.88
C ALA A 58 18.91 5.73 15.72
N ASP A 59 19.53 6.90 15.56
CA ASP A 59 20.66 7.38 16.34
C ASP A 59 20.31 7.71 17.81
N ARG A 60 19.03 7.81 18.17
CA ARG A 60 18.59 8.14 19.53
C ARG A 60 18.55 6.96 20.49
N VAL A 61 18.78 5.75 20.00
CA VAL A 61 18.67 4.50 20.77
C VAL A 61 19.94 3.67 20.63
N THR A 62 20.20 2.79 21.60
CA THR A 62 21.33 1.87 21.51
C THR A 62 21.08 0.75 20.51
N THR A 63 22.14 0.10 20.02
CA THR A 63 22.03 -1.02 19.07
C THR A 63 21.02 -2.12 19.53
N PRO A 64 21.02 -2.61 20.79
CA PRO A 64 20.05 -3.61 21.23
C PRO A 64 18.61 -3.08 21.27
N GLN A 65 18.41 -1.79 21.61
CA GLN A 65 17.08 -1.17 21.59
C GLN A 65 16.57 -1.03 20.16
N LEU A 66 17.43 -0.61 19.22
CA LEU A 66 17.11 -0.51 17.81
C LEU A 66 16.60 -1.83 17.24
N MET A 67 17.26 -2.94 17.57
CA MET A 67 16.84 -4.28 17.11
C MET A 67 15.47 -4.70 17.67
N ARG A 68 15.18 -4.37 18.93
CA ARG A 68 13.86 -4.63 19.54
C ARG A 68 12.76 -3.81 18.86
N VAL A 69 13.05 -2.52 18.64
CA VAL A 69 12.18 -1.56 17.95
C VAL A 69 11.89 -2.05 16.52
N TYR A 70 12.93 -2.39 15.77
CA TYR A 70 12.80 -2.94 14.43
C TYR A 70 11.93 -4.22 14.39
N GLY A 71 12.19 -5.17 15.28
CA GLY A 71 11.40 -6.40 15.37
C GLY A 71 9.92 -6.15 15.68
N ALA A 72 9.62 -5.25 16.63
CA ALA A 72 8.25 -4.89 16.99
C ALA A 72 7.50 -4.20 15.83
N MET A 73 8.20 -3.34 15.08
CA MET A 73 7.66 -2.70 13.89
C MET A 73 7.34 -3.72 12.80
N MET A 74 8.28 -4.61 12.48
CA MET A 74 8.10 -5.63 11.45
C MET A 74 6.95 -6.60 11.79
N TRP A 75 6.86 -7.00 13.05
CA TRP A 75 5.73 -7.80 13.54
C TRP A 75 4.39 -7.09 13.35
N SER A 76 4.34 -5.80 13.65
CA SER A 76 3.11 -5.01 13.52
C SER A 76 2.74 -4.76 12.06
N LEU A 77 3.72 -4.51 11.19
CA LEU A 77 3.52 -4.39 9.75
C LEU A 77 3.04 -5.70 9.13
N GLY A 78 3.62 -6.84 9.51
CA GLY A 78 3.21 -8.16 9.00
C GLY A 78 1.77 -8.55 9.35
N LYS A 79 1.17 -7.93 10.38
CA LYS A 79 -0.26 -8.11 10.69
C LYS A 79 -1.19 -7.29 9.80
N VAL A 80 -0.67 -6.28 9.11
CA VAL A 80 -1.47 -5.33 8.33
C VAL A 80 -1.22 -5.48 6.84
N ILE A 81 0.03 -5.68 6.44
CA ILE A 81 0.44 -5.95 5.07
C ILE A 81 0.26 -7.43 4.78
N ASP A 82 -0.74 -7.73 3.97
CA ASP A 82 -1.17 -9.07 3.61
C ASP A 82 -0.43 -9.56 2.34
N THR A 83 0.90 -9.59 2.41
CA THR A 83 1.78 -10.17 1.37
C THR A 83 2.87 -11.01 2.01
N PRO A 84 3.29 -12.14 1.40
CA PRO A 84 4.44 -12.91 1.87
C PRO A 84 5.77 -12.16 1.69
N GLU A 85 5.80 -11.08 0.89
CA GLU A 85 6.98 -10.29 0.63
C GLU A 85 7.27 -9.32 1.79
N VAL A 86 8.51 -9.34 2.29
CA VAL A 86 8.97 -8.45 3.36
C VAL A 86 9.26 -7.06 2.79
N SER A 87 8.60 -6.02 3.29
CA SER A 87 8.88 -4.65 2.89
C SER A 87 10.31 -4.24 3.28
N ARG A 88 11.04 -3.58 2.37
CA ARG A 88 12.36 -3.00 2.67
C ARG A 88 12.20 -1.87 3.67
N VAL A 89 12.96 -1.96 4.77
CA VAL A 89 13.05 -0.93 5.80
C VAL A 89 14.40 -0.25 5.70
N TYR A 90 14.44 1.08 5.71
CA TYR A 90 15.66 1.88 5.80
C TYR A 90 15.84 2.39 7.23
N LEU A 91 17.00 2.10 7.83
CA LEU A 91 17.35 2.51 9.19
C LEU A 91 18.24 3.75 9.16
N GLY A 92 17.89 4.81 9.89
CA GLY A 92 18.78 5.96 9.98
C GLY A 92 18.20 7.14 10.71
N SER A 93 18.93 8.26 10.66
CA SER A 93 18.40 9.58 11.00
C SER A 93 18.56 10.48 9.80
N PHE A 94 17.46 10.76 9.11
CA PHE A 94 17.43 11.43 7.82
C PHE A 94 17.35 12.95 8.01
N TRP A 95 18.47 13.55 8.45
CA TRP A 95 18.63 14.98 8.73
C TRP A 95 20.11 15.39 8.68
N ASP A 96 20.38 16.69 8.63
CA ASP A 96 21.75 17.22 8.51
C ASP A 96 22.46 17.42 9.87
N GLU A 97 21.82 17.06 10.98
CA GLU A 97 22.38 17.21 12.32
C GLU A 97 23.33 16.07 12.70
N PRO A 98 24.29 16.31 13.61
CA PRO A 98 25.16 15.26 14.14
C PRO A 98 24.37 14.11 14.77
N LEU A 99 24.85 12.88 14.58
CA LEU A 99 24.27 11.69 15.21
C LEU A 99 24.45 11.75 16.74
N HIS A 100 23.39 11.42 17.48
CA HIS A 100 23.47 11.27 18.95
C HIS A 100 24.28 10.04 19.34
N ASN A 101 24.12 8.95 18.58
CA ASN A 101 24.90 7.73 18.71
C ASN A 101 25.47 7.35 17.34
N ASP A 102 26.80 7.28 17.25
CA ASP A 102 27.54 7.00 16.02
C ASP A 102 28.03 5.55 15.91
N GLU A 103 27.70 4.66 16.88
CA GLU A 103 28.03 3.23 16.84
C GLU A 103 27.66 2.57 15.51
N GLN A 104 26.48 2.92 14.98
CA GLN A 104 25.90 2.36 13.76
C GLN A 104 26.00 3.32 12.56
N ARG A 105 26.89 4.33 12.62
CA ARG A 105 27.05 5.34 11.55
C ARG A 105 27.15 4.71 10.16
N LYS A 106 28.02 3.72 9.99
CA LYS A 106 28.22 3.03 8.70
C LYS A 106 26.95 2.36 8.19
N LEU A 107 26.15 1.78 9.10
CA LEU A 107 24.87 1.19 8.74
C LEU A 107 23.91 2.28 8.27
N PHE A 108 23.75 3.37 9.04
CA PHE A 108 22.86 4.46 8.68
C PHE A 108 23.23 5.11 7.34
N GLU A 109 24.51 5.39 7.11
CA GLU A 109 25.01 5.94 5.84
C GLU A 109 24.78 4.95 4.68
N SER A 110 24.95 3.64 4.91
CA SER A 110 24.67 2.63 3.89
C SER A 110 23.17 2.57 3.53
N GLU A 111 22.29 2.57 4.54
CA GLU A 111 20.84 2.54 4.35
C GLU A 111 20.32 3.82 3.69
N GLU A 112 20.90 4.97 4.03
CA GLU A 112 20.60 6.25 3.41
C GLU A 112 21.02 6.26 1.93
N ASN A 113 22.23 5.80 1.62
CA ASN A 113 22.70 5.66 0.24
C ASN A 113 21.84 4.69 -0.59
N ASP A 114 21.40 3.58 0.00
CA ASP A 114 20.46 2.65 -0.63
C ASP A 114 19.14 3.36 -0.98
N LEU A 115 18.59 4.15 -0.04
CA LEU A 115 17.36 4.91 -0.27
C LEU A 115 17.54 5.95 -1.39
N TYR A 116 18.65 6.70 -1.39
CA TYR A 116 18.95 7.66 -2.45
C TYR A 116 19.15 7.01 -3.80
N THR A 117 19.78 5.83 -3.83
CA THR A 117 19.92 5.05 -5.07
C THR A 117 18.56 4.64 -5.61
N GLN A 118 17.63 4.20 -4.75
CA GLN A 118 16.26 3.89 -5.17
C GLN A 118 15.52 5.12 -5.70
N LEU A 119 15.62 6.26 -5.00
CA LEU A 119 15.03 7.53 -5.43
C LEU A 119 15.57 7.98 -6.80
N ALA A 120 16.89 7.91 -6.99
CA ALA A 120 17.55 8.24 -8.26
C ALA A 120 17.15 7.29 -9.41
N CYS A 121 16.76 6.06 -9.09
CA CYS A 121 16.29 5.08 -10.07
C CYS A 121 14.81 5.24 -10.46
N LEU A 122 14.02 6.05 -9.74
CA LEU A 122 12.59 6.24 -10.04
C LEU A 122 12.31 6.71 -11.48
N PRO A 123 13.02 7.70 -12.05
CA PRO A 123 12.76 8.15 -13.41
C PRO A 123 12.99 7.06 -14.46
N ARG A 124 14.02 6.23 -14.28
CA ARG A 124 14.36 5.13 -15.21
C ARG A 124 13.31 4.02 -15.17
N SER A 125 12.78 3.73 -13.99
CA SER A 125 11.73 2.71 -13.80
C SER A 125 10.32 3.21 -14.11
N ALA A 126 10.12 4.52 -14.31
CA ALA A 126 8.81 5.13 -14.50
C ALA A 126 8.08 4.60 -15.74
N ALA A 127 8.78 4.35 -16.85
CA ALA A 127 8.15 3.83 -18.06
C ALA A 127 7.57 2.41 -17.85
N VAL A 128 8.36 1.51 -17.25
CA VAL A 128 7.94 0.14 -16.92
C VAL A 128 6.81 0.15 -15.89
N ARG A 129 6.86 1.04 -14.90
CA ARG A 129 5.81 1.16 -13.88
C ARG A 129 4.51 1.71 -14.46
N LYS A 130 4.57 2.73 -15.33
CA LYS A 130 3.40 3.22 -16.09
C LYS A 130 2.78 2.12 -16.96
N LEU A 131 3.61 1.29 -17.60
CA LEU A 131 3.13 0.14 -18.36
C LEU A 131 2.40 -0.87 -17.45
N ASN A 132 2.96 -1.21 -16.28
CA ASN A 132 2.33 -2.11 -15.33
C ASN A 132 1.00 -1.56 -14.79
N ASP A 133 0.94 -0.27 -14.50
CA ASP A 133 -0.30 0.38 -14.03
C ASP A 133 -1.37 0.41 -15.14
N LEU A 134 -0.96 0.62 -16.40
CA LEU A 134 -1.85 0.48 -17.56
C LEU A 134 -2.38 -0.96 -17.71
N ILE A 135 -1.52 -1.98 -17.56
CA ILE A 135 -1.92 -3.39 -17.60
C ILE A 135 -2.94 -3.70 -16.49
N LYS A 136 -2.68 -3.28 -15.25
CA LYS A 136 -3.61 -3.44 -14.12
C LYS A 136 -4.96 -2.80 -14.43
N ARG A 137 -4.96 -1.57 -14.98
CA ARG A 137 -6.18 -0.84 -15.35
C ARG A 137 -6.96 -1.51 -16.48
N ALA A 138 -6.25 -1.98 -17.51
CA ALA A 138 -6.86 -2.68 -18.64
C ALA A 138 -7.53 -4.00 -18.19
N ARG A 139 -6.88 -4.75 -17.30
CA ARG A 139 -7.45 -5.97 -16.68
C ARG A 139 -8.73 -5.64 -15.90
N LEU A 140 -8.70 -4.62 -15.05
CA LEU A 140 -9.88 -4.20 -14.28
C LEU A 140 -11.03 -3.75 -15.18
N ALA A 141 -10.74 -2.97 -16.23
CA ALA A 141 -11.74 -2.53 -17.20
C ALA A 141 -12.38 -3.71 -17.95
N LYS A 142 -11.57 -4.71 -18.36
CA LYS A 142 -12.07 -5.94 -18.99
C LYS A 142 -13.01 -6.71 -18.05
N VAL A 143 -12.62 -6.92 -16.79
CA VAL A 143 -13.45 -7.59 -15.79
C VAL A 143 -14.76 -6.83 -15.59
N HIS A 144 -14.70 -5.50 -15.47
CA HIS A 144 -15.89 -4.67 -15.33
C HIS A 144 -16.84 -4.78 -16.52
N ALA A 145 -16.31 -4.77 -17.75
CA ALA A 145 -17.11 -4.96 -18.96
C ALA A 145 -17.78 -6.34 -19.01
N CYS A 146 -17.05 -7.42 -18.68
CA CYS A 146 -17.60 -8.77 -18.61
C CYS A 146 -18.72 -8.89 -17.57
N LEU A 147 -18.55 -8.27 -16.40
CA LEU A 147 -19.58 -8.24 -15.36
C LEU A 147 -20.84 -7.51 -15.84
N LEU A 148 -20.69 -6.35 -16.48
CA LEU A 148 -21.83 -5.58 -17.00
C LEU A 148 -22.58 -6.34 -18.10
N ASP A 149 -21.86 -7.00 -19.02
CA ASP A 149 -22.44 -7.84 -20.07
C ASP A 149 -23.23 -9.02 -19.47
N HIS A 150 -22.66 -9.73 -18.48
CA HIS A 150 -23.34 -10.82 -17.77
C HIS A 150 -24.60 -10.36 -17.05
N LEU A 151 -24.50 -9.27 -16.28
CA LEU A 151 -25.64 -8.68 -15.59
C LEU A 151 -26.72 -8.24 -16.58
N LYS A 152 -26.34 -7.65 -17.71
CA LYS A 152 -27.29 -7.23 -18.75
C LYS A 152 -28.04 -8.42 -19.36
N ARG A 153 -27.38 -9.56 -19.57
CA ARG A 153 -28.04 -10.79 -20.05
C ARG A 153 -29.01 -11.40 -19.04
N LYS A 154 -28.72 -11.31 -17.74
CA LYS A 154 -29.60 -11.82 -16.67
C LYS A 154 -30.79 -10.91 -16.37
N MET A 155 -30.79 -9.66 -16.83
CA MET A 155 -31.88 -8.73 -16.60
C MET A 155 -33.09 -9.00 -17.53
N PRO A 156 -34.32 -9.00 -17.00
CA PRO A 156 -35.52 -9.21 -17.82
C PRO A 156 -35.83 -8.00 -18.72
N SER A 157 -36.32 -8.26 -19.94
CA SER A 157 -36.55 -7.21 -20.95
C SER A 157 -37.74 -6.30 -20.64
N MET A 158 -38.81 -6.84 -20.03
CA MET A 158 -40.09 -6.13 -19.85
C MET A 158 -40.46 -5.85 -18.39
N PHE A 159 -40.69 -6.87 -17.56
CA PHE A 159 -41.17 -6.71 -16.17
C PHE A 159 -40.22 -7.33 -15.13
N GLY A 160 -40.27 -6.83 -13.89
CA GLY A 160 -39.51 -7.40 -12.76
C GLY A 160 -38.04 -6.95 -12.66
N LYS A 161 -37.65 -5.90 -13.39
CA LYS A 161 -36.25 -5.39 -13.44
C LYS A 161 -35.70 -5.05 -12.06
N ASP A 162 -36.45 -4.34 -11.22
CA ASP A 162 -35.98 -3.92 -9.90
C ASP A 162 -35.79 -5.11 -8.95
N LYS A 163 -36.69 -6.10 -9.02
CA LYS A 163 -36.60 -7.32 -8.23
C LYS A 163 -35.37 -8.15 -8.63
N GLU A 164 -35.15 -8.33 -9.93
CA GLU A 164 -33.98 -9.09 -10.41
C GLU A 164 -32.67 -8.32 -10.14
N LYS A 165 -32.65 -6.99 -10.30
CA LYS A 165 -31.51 -6.15 -9.92
C LYS A 165 -31.16 -6.32 -8.44
N ALA A 166 -32.14 -6.24 -7.55
CA ALA A 166 -31.92 -6.42 -6.11
C ALA A 166 -31.34 -7.81 -5.78
N LYS A 167 -31.87 -8.85 -6.43
CA LYS A 167 -31.40 -10.24 -6.30
C LYS A 167 -29.97 -10.44 -6.84
N LEU A 168 -29.63 -9.81 -7.97
CA LEU A 168 -28.29 -9.88 -8.54
C LEU A 168 -27.26 -9.15 -7.67
N ILE A 169 -27.63 -7.99 -7.11
CA ILE A 169 -26.78 -7.25 -6.17
C ILE A 169 -26.60 -8.02 -4.86
N SER A 170 -27.65 -8.65 -4.32
CA SER A 170 -27.53 -9.46 -3.09
C SER A 170 -26.63 -10.69 -3.29
N ASN A 171 -26.56 -11.22 -4.52
CA ASN A 171 -25.79 -12.42 -4.87
C ASN A 171 -24.51 -12.11 -5.67
N LEU A 172 -23.97 -10.89 -5.56
CA LEU A 172 -22.87 -10.42 -6.40
C LEU A 172 -21.60 -11.30 -6.30
N THR A 173 -21.31 -11.86 -5.13
CA THR A 173 -20.18 -12.79 -4.94
C THR A 173 -20.30 -14.04 -5.81
N ALA A 174 -21.51 -14.62 -5.93
CA ALA A 174 -21.74 -15.77 -6.80
C ALA A 174 -21.64 -15.37 -8.28
N VAL A 175 -22.12 -14.17 -8.63
CA VAL A 175 -21.97 -13.61 -9.98
C VAL A 175 -20.51 -13.48 -10.38
N TYR A 176 -19.63 -13.03 -9.47
CA TYR A 176 -18.20 -12.97 -9.72
C TYR A 176 -17.60 -14.35 -10.03
N GLN A 177 -18.02 -15.39 -9.32
CA GLN A 177 -17.55 -16.76 -9.55
C GLN A 177 -18.06 -17.35 -10.87
N GLU A 178 -19.29 -17.04 -11.28
CA GLU A 178 -19.82 -17.44 -12.58
C GLU A 178 -19.02 -16.81 -13.73
N VAL A 179 -18.84 -15.48 -13.70
CA VAL A 179 -18.11 -14.75 -14.75
C VAL A 179 -16.65 -15.20 -14.83
N ALA A 180 -16.03 -15.56 -13.70
CA ALA A 180 -14.68 -16.10 -13.66
C ALA A 180 -14.54 -17.52 -14.25
N LYS A 181 -15.64 -18.27 -14.40
CA LYS A 181 -15.62 -19.62 -15.02
C LYS A 181 -15.88 -19.60 -16.53
N GLU A 182 -16.57 -18.58 -17.02
CA GLU A 182 -16.94 -18.45 -18.44
C GLU A 182 -15.80 -17.90 -19.33
N LYS A 183 -14.69 -17.43 -18.74
CA LYS A 183 -13.62 -16.68 -19.40
C LYS A 183 -12.26 -17.04 -18.83
#